data_AF-A0A1C3KE25-F1
#
_entry.id   AF-A0A1C3KE25-F1
#
_cell.length_a   1.000
_cell.length_b   1.000
_cell.length_c   1.000
_cell.angle_alpha   90.00
_cell.angle_beta   90.00
_cell.angle_gamma   90.00
#
_symmetry.space_group_name_H-M   'P 1'
#
loop_
_entity.id
_entity.type
_entity.pdbx_description
1 polymer ?
#
loop_
_entity_poly.entity_id
_entity_poly.type
_entity_poly.pdbx_seq_one_letter_code
_entity_poly.pdbx_strand_id
1 'polypeptide(L)'
;MNYSVFLLFFIQLVIKYSNAIVNESTICINGDLVQMSNHFECRCNEGFVLTYESICEKKGQCEKIEDLNNFCGHNATCTNILSASDPKKLACTCNRNYIPVNDQCIPSICDKVVCGQGKCIVDPYNANNTICACHVGIVHDENKKCEKPGETKCILKCKEDEECKLQGTFYECAKIDDGGAGSGGEGNGGEGSGGEGSGENGSTGYSVMNEMSMFSLLVILAVYMMAAL
;
A
#
# COMPACT_ATOMS: atom_id res chain seq x y z
N MET A 1 32.88 -12.82 18.68
CA MET A 1 32.72 -11.35 18.60
C MET A 1 32.36 -10.82 17.20
N ASN A 2 31.72 -11.61 16.32
CA ASN A 2 31.40 -11.18 14.94
C ASN A 2 29.89 -11.06 14.63
N TYR A 3 28.98 -11.52 15.50
CA TYR A 3 27.54 -11.47 15.21
C TYR A 3 26.89 -10.09 15.48
N SER A 4 27.56 -9.22 16.25
CA SER A 4 27.02 -7.91 16.67
C SER A 4 27.03 -6.85 15.55
N VAL A 5 28.04 -6.87 14.67
CA VAL A 5 28.17 -5.86 13.59
C VAL A 5 27.22 -6.14 12.42
N PHE A 6 27.05 -7.42 12.05
CA PHE A 6 26.11 -7.81 10.98
C PHE A 6 24.66 -7.49 11.37
N LEU A 7 24.28 -7.73 12.63
CA LEU A 7 22.92 -7.44 13.10
C LEU A 7 22.60 -5.94 13.07
N LEU A 8 23.56 -5.08 13.46
CA LEU A 8 23.42 -3.63 13.32
C LEU A 8 23.29 -3.21 11.84
N PHE A 9 24.03 -3.83 10.93
CA PHE A 9 23.92 -3.54 9.50
C PHE A 9 22.54 -3.90 8.93
N PHE A 10 22.00 -5.06 9.29
CA PHE A 10 20.65 -5.48 8.86
C PHE A 10 19.54 -4.57 9.44
N ILE A 11 19.64 -4.18 10.72
CA ILE A 11 18.67 -3.25 11.33
C ILE A 11 18.70 -1.89 10.61
N GLN A 12 19.89 -1.36 10.30
CA GLN A 12 20.04 -0.11 9.56
C GLN A 12 19.47 -0.21 8.13
N LEU A 13 19.61 -1.36 7.46
CA LEU A 13 19.01 -1.60 6.15
C LEU A 13 17.48 -1.61 6.20
N VAL A 14 16.88 -2.30 7.18
CA VAL A 14 15.43 -2.38 7.34
C VAL A 14 14.81 -1.02 7.66
N ILE A 15 15.44 -0.23 8.54
CA ILE A 15 14.97 1.12 8.89
C ILE A 15 15.03 2.06 7.66
N LYS A 16 16.11 1.98 6.87
CA LYS A 16 16.21 2.76 5.62
C LYS A 16 15.14 2.36 4.62
N TYR A 17 14.86 1.06 4.48
CA TYR A 17 13.87 0.57 3.53
C TYR A 17 12.44 0.99 3.91
N SER A 18 12.15 1.04 5.21
CA SER A 18 10.81 1.38 5.73
C SER A 18 10.48 2.88 5.68
N ASN A 19 11.49 3.75 5.54
CA ASN A 19 11.32 5.21 5.46
C ASN A 19 11.84 5.79 4.14
N ALA A 20 12.09 4.93 3.14
CA ALA A 20 12.58 5.38 1.85
C ALA A 20 11.45 5.95 1.01
N ILE A 21 11.63 7.19 0.54
CA ILE A 21 10.77 7.81 -0.46
C ILE A 21 10.61 6.88 -1.65
N VAL A 22 9.36 6.55 -1.98
CA VAL A 22 9.04 5.72 -3.13
C VAL A 22 9.50 6.41 -4.43
N ASN A 23 10.23 5.67 -5.25
CA ASN A 23 10.81 6.13 -6.52
C ASN A 23 10.75 5.01 -7.56
N GLU A 24 11.28 5.24 -8.77
CA GLU A 24 11.18 4.31 -9.90
C GLU A 24 11.94 2.99 -9.72
N SER A 25 12.72 2.86 -8.64
CA SER A 25 13.44 1.65 -8.26
C SER A 25 12.91 0.97 -7.00
N THR A 26 11.86 1.53 -6.38
CA THR A 26 11.26 0.94 -5.18
C THR A 26 10.60 -0.40 -5.51
N ILE A 27 10.85 -1.40 -4.66
CA ILE A 27 10.15 -2.69 -4.74
C ILE A 27 9.00 -2.64 -3.74
N CYS A 28 7.78 -2.82 -4.24
CA CYS A 28 6.59 -2.91 -3.42
C CYS A 28 6.41 -4.36 -2.93
N ILE A 29 6.48 -4.58 -1.62
CA ILE A 29 6.30 -5.93 -1.06
C ILE A 29 4.80 -6.23 -1.06
N ASN A 30 4.38 -7.31 -1.75
CA ASN A 30 2.98 -7.71 -1.97
C ASN A 30 2.11 -6.64 -2.66
N GLY A 31 2.72 -5.91 -3.59
CA GLY A 31 2.04 -4.92 -4.41
C GLY A 31 2.87 -4.57 -5.64
N ASP A 32 2.36 -3.62 -6.42
CA ASP A 32 2.99 -3.11 -7.62
C ASP A 32 3.33 -1.63 -7.49
N LEU A 33 4.46 -1.24 -8.08
CA LEU A 33 4.87 0.16 -8.17
C LEU A 33 4.09 0.83 -9.30
N VAL A 34 3.41 1.93 -8.99
CA VAL A 34 2.71 2.75 -9.98
C VAL A 34 3.26 4.16 -10.04
N GLN A 35 3.08 4.79 -11.18
CA GLN A 35 3.52 6.16 -11.43
C GLN A 35 2.32 7.08 -11.68
N MET A 36 2.24 8.15 -10.89
CA MET A 36 1.43 9.34 -11.13
C MET A 36 2.25 10.39 -11.90
N SER A 37 1.69 11.57 -12.18
CA SER A 37 2.42 12.60 -12.95
C SER A 37 3.68 13.12 -12.25
N ASN A 38 3.67 13.16 -10.92
CA ASN A 38 4.73 13.75 -10.10
C ASN A 38 5.02 12.93 -8.82
N HIS A 39 4.59 11.68 -8.76
CA HIS A 39 4.74 10.82 -7.59
C HIS A 39 4.78 9.34 -8.01
N PHE A 40 5.44 8.51 -7.21
CA PHE A 40 5.36 7.06 -7.29
C PHE A 40 4.77 6.53 -6.00
N GLU A 41 3.98 5.47 -6.09
CA GLU A 41 3.42 4.82 -4.92
C GLU A 41 3.26 3.32 -5.13
N CYS A 42 3.15 2.59 -4.02
CA CYS A 42 2.84 1.18 -4.06
C CYS A 42 1.34 0.95 -3.98
N ARG A 43 0.80 0.18 -4.92
CA ARG A 43 -0.56 -0.34 -4.87
C ARG A 43 -0.55 -1.80 -4.44
N CYS A 44 -1.26 -2.11 -3.38
CA CYS A 44 -1.29 -3.46 -2.84
C CYS A 44 -2.08 -4.42 -3.73
N ASN A 45 -1.62 -5.67 -3.76
CA ASN A 45 -2.35 -6.77 -4.38
C ASN A 45 -3.71 -6.97 -3.70
N GLU A 46 -4.64 -7.64 -4.39
CA GLU A 46 -5.95 -7.96 -3.84
C GLU A 46 -5.83 -8.71 -2.50
N GLY A 47 -6.59 -8.27 -1.50
CA GLY A 47 -6.54 -8.82 -0.14
C GLY A 47 -5.40 -8.29 0.74
N PHE A 48 -4.55 -7.40 0.23
CA PHE A 48 -3.49 -6.73 0.99
C PHE A 48 -3.80 -5.25 1.21
N VAL A 49 -3.22 -4.67 2.27
CA VAL A 49 -3.39 -3.26 2.66
C VAL A 49 -2.03 -2.63 2.95
N LEU A 50 -1.93 -1.34 2.62
CA LEU A 50 -0.69 -0.58 2.75
C LEU A 50 -0.45 -0.26 4.23
N THR A 51 0.72 -0.61 4.75
CA THR A 51 1.10 -0.37 6.15
C THR A 51 2.21 0.66 6.28
N TYR A 52 3.11 0.67 5.30
CA TYR A 52 4.16 1.65 5.05
C TYR A 52 4.18 1.96 3.55
N GLU A 53 4.89 3.01 3.13
CA GLU A 53 4.85 3.48 1.73
C GLU A 53 5.20 2.40 0.68
N SER A 54 5.97 1.37 1.06
CA SER A 54 6.42 0.29 0.18
C SER A 54 6.01 -1.13 0.59
N ILE A 55 5.22 -1.27 1.67
CA ILE A 55 4.91 -2.59 2.26
C ILE A 55 3.40 -2.78 2.35
N CYS A 56 2.94 -3.87 1.75
CA CYS A 56 1.56 -4.33 1.82
C CYS A 56 1.47 -5.60 2.65
N GLU A 57 0.57 -5.60 3.63
CA GLU A 57 0.34 -6.72 4.55
C GLU A 57 -1.06 -7.27 4.33
N LYS A 58 -1.27 -8.55 4.66
CA LYS A 58 -2.57 -9.20 4.49
C LYS A 58 -3.63 -8.48 5.31
N LYS A 59 -4.78 -8.17 4.69
CA LYS A 59 -5.92 -7.57 5.37
C LYS A 59 -6.55 -8.58 6.33
N GLY A 60 -6.55 -8.26 7.61
CA GLY A 60 -7.23 -8.99 8.68
C GLY A 60 -8.63 -8.45 8.96
N GLN A 61 -9.33 -9.14 9.86
CA GLN A 61 -10.61 -8.74 10.42
C GLN A 61 -10.41 -8.15 11.82
N CYS A 62 -11.38 -7.42 12.35
CA CYS A 62 -11.35 -6.87 13.72
C CYS A 62 -12.53 -7.43 14.52
N GLU A 63 -12.62 -8.74 14.69
CA GLU A 63 -13.78 -9.41 15.30
C GLU A 63 -13.48 -9.92 16.71
N LYS A 64 -12.24 -10.33 16.98
CA LYS A 64 -11.84 -11.00 18.23
C LYS A 64 -10.63 -10.31 18.84
N ILE A 65 -10.39 -10.51 20.14
CA ILE A 65 -9.30 -9.83 20.84
C ILE A 65 -7.91 -10.22 20.29
N GLU A 66 -7.79 -11.42 19.70
CA GLU A 66 -6.59 -11.89 19.00
C GLU A 66 -6.31 -11.06 17.74
N ASP A 67 -7.31 -10.38 17.18
CA ASP A 67 -7.14 -9.49 16.04
C ASP A 67 -6.55 -8.12 16.41
N LEU A 68 -6.33 -7.86 17.70
CA LEU A 68 -5.80 -6.58 18.15
C LEU A 68 -4.46 -6.28 17.46
N ASN A 69 -4.36 -5.08 16.88
CA ASN A 69 -3.23 -4.62 16.05
C ASN A 69 -3.09 -5.27 14.67
N ASN A 70 -4.00 -6.16 14.25
CA ASN A 70 -4.02 -6.62 12.86
C ASN A 70 -4.30 -5.45 11.91
N PHE A 71 -3.70 -5.49 10.71
CA PHE A 71 -3.96 -4.53 9.66
C PHE A 71 -5.32 -4.79 9.04
N CYS A 72 -6.19 -3.79 9.01
CA CYS A 72 -7.60 -3.97 8.62
C CYS A 72 -8.02 -3.06 7.45
N GLY A 73 -7.12 -2.16 7.02
CA GLY A 73 -7.30 -1.21 5.94
C GLY A 73 -5.97 -0.52 5.61
N HIS A 74 -5.92 0.20 4.48
CA HIS A 74 -4.75 1.02 4.17
C HIS A 74 -4.54 2.04 5.30
N ASN A 75 -3.36 2.05 5.89
CA ASN A 75 -3.02 2.90 7.04
C ASN A 75 -4.00 2.76 8.21
N ALA A 76 -4.52 1.55 8.45
CA ALA A 76 -5.48 1.28 9.53
C ALA A 76 -5.19 -0.04 10.25
N THR A 77 -5.44 -0.06 11.56
CA THR A 77 -5.24 -1.21 12.43
C THR A 77 -6.44 -1.43 13.35
N CYS A 78 -6.64 -2.68 13.77
CA CYS A 78 -7.68 -3.02 14.74
C CYS A 78 -7.33 -2.49 16.13
N THR A 79 -8.19 -1.66 16.71
CA THR A 79 -8.02 -1.10 18.05
C THR A 79 -9.26 -1.32 18.91
N ASN A 80 -9.07 -1.30 20.24
CA ASN A 80 -10.17 -1.33 21.18
C ASN A 80 -10.98 -0.04 21.08
N ILE A 81 -12.30 -0.18 20.91
CA ILE A 81 -13.22 0.95 20.98
C ILE A 81 -13.99 0.91 22.28
N LEU A 82 -14.17 2.09 22.89
CA LEU A 82 -14.99 2.22 24.09
C LEU A 82 -16.45 1.92 23.73
N SER A 83 -16.94 0.78 24.18
CA SER A 83 -18.31 0.34 23.99
C SER A 83 -18.89 -0.05 25.34
N ALA A 84 -20.00 0.60 25.72
CA ALA A 84 -20.67 0.37 27.02
C ALA A 84 -21.23 -1.05 27.16
N SER A 85 -21.51 -1.73 26.03
CA SER A 85 -22.06 -3.09 26.00
C SER A 85 -21.01 -4.17 25.84
N ASP A 86 -19.80 -3.83 25.37
CA ASP A 86 -18.72 -4.79 25.15
C ASP A 86 -17.36 -4.08 25.24
N PRO A 87 -16.66 -4.17 26.39
CA PRO A 87 -15.38 -3.50 26.59
C PRO A 87 -14.24 -4.12 25.75
N LYS A 88 -14.47 -5.23 25.05
CA LYS A 88 -13.50 -5.89 24.17
C LYS A 88 -13.81 -5.69 22.68
N LYS A 89 -14.80 -4.86 22.36
CA LYS A 89 -15.16 -4.59 20.97
C LYS A 89 -13.99 -3.93 20.24
N LEU A 90 -13.59 -4.52 19.12
CA LEU A 90 -12.61 -3.94 18.22
C LEU A 90 -13.29 -3.19 17.07
N ALA A 91 -12.57 -2.23 16.50
CA ALA A 91 -12.91 -1.62 15.23
C ALA A 91 -11.64 -1.37 14.41
N CYS A 92 -11.81 -1.30 13.09
CA CYS A 92 -10.75 -0.85 12.21
C CYS A 92 -10.61 0.66 12.31
N THR A 93 -9.47 1.15 12.78
CA THR A 93 -9.23 2.58 12.99
C THR A 93 -7.98 3.03 12.25
N CYS A 94 -8.03 4.24 11.69
CA CYS A 94 -6.86 4.84 11.07
C CYS A 94 -5.68 4.93 12.03
N ASN A 95 -4.49 4.66 11.51
CA ASN A 95 -3.24 4.77 12.25
C ASN A 95 -3.00 6.21 12.70
N ARG A 96 -2.07 6.39 13.64
CA ARG A 96 -1.67 7.72 14.11
C ARG A 96 -1.28 8.63 12.93
N ASN A 97 -1.74 9.89 12.99
CA ASN A 97 -1.58 10.91 11.94
C ASN A 97 -2.39 10.65 10.65
N TYR A 98 -3.34 9.72 10.68
CA TYR A 98 -4.34 9.53 9.63
C TYR A 98 -5.74 9.77 10.18
N ILE A 99 -6.65 10.20 9.32
CA ILE A 99 -8.06 10.43 9.63
C ILE A 99 -8.96 9.69 8.63
N PRO A 100 -10.15 9.24 9.07
CA PRO A 100 -11.11 8.62 8.17
C PRO A 100 -11.84 9.67 7.33
N VAL A 101 -11.75 9.56 6.00
CA VAL A 101 -12.49 10.36 5.03
C VAL A 101 -12.99 9.42 3.93
N ASN A 102 -14.30 9.38 3.69
CA ASN A 102 -14.94 8.51 2.69
C ASN A 102 -14.47 7.04 2.78
N ASP A 103 -14.49 6.48 4.00
CA ASP A 103 -14.04 5.11 4.31
C ASP A 103 -12.56 4.80 3.98
N GLN A 104 -11.74 5.83 3.80
CA GLN A 104 -10.29 5.72 3.60
C GLN A 104 -9.53 6.48 4.68
N CYS A 105 -8.38 5.96 5.08
CA CYS A 105 -7.48 6.66 5.98
C CYS A 105 -6.50 7.51 5.18
N ILE A 106 -6.66 8.83 5.26
CA ILE A 106 -5.77 9.81 4.62
C ILE A 106 -4.89 10.49 5.67
N PRO A 107 -3.70 11.01 5.30
CA PRO A 107 -2.88 11.79 6.22
C PRO A 107 -3.68 12.95 6.81
N SER A 108 -3.61 13.17 8.13
CA SER A 108 -4.40 14.20 8.82
C SER A 108 -4.08 15.61 8.33
N ILE A 109 -2.85 15.85 7.88
CA ILE A 109 -2.42 17.12 7.29
C ILE A 109 -3.06 17.39 5.91
N CYS A 110 -3.60 16.34 5.27
CA CYS A 110 -4.38 16.45 4.04
C CYS A 110 -5.88 16.74 4.29
N ASP A 111 -6.32 16.92 5.55
CA ASP A 111 -7.71 17.28 5.83
C ASP A 111 -8.10 18.54 5.05
N LYS A 112 -9.20 18.45 4.29
CA LYS A 112 -9.75 19.54 3.46
C LYS A 112 -8.83 20.09 2.37
N VAL A 113 -7.70 19.44 2.07
CA VAL A 113 -6.84 19.81 0.95
C VAL A 113 -7.45 19.28 -0.35
N VAL A 114 -7.81 20.19 -1.25
CA VAL A 114 -8.44 19.85 -2.55
C VAL A 114 -7.40 19.90 -3.66
N CYS A 115 -7.13 18.74 -4.26
CA CYS A 115 -6.14 18.59 -5.32
C CYS A 115 -6.71 18.51 -6.74
N GLY A 116 -8.03 18.52 -6.91
CA GLY A 116 -8.64 18.36 -8.24
C GLY A 116 -8.51 16.94 -8.77
N GLN A 117 -7.96 16.78 -9.98
CA GLN A 117 -7.74 15.48 -10.63
C GLN A 117 -6.46 14.79 -10.10
N GLY A 118 -6.48 14.48 -8.81
CA GLY A 118 -5.37 13.89 -8.09
C GLY A 118 -5.71 13.72 -6.62
N LYS A 119 -4.69 13.55 -5.79
CA LYS A 119 -4.86 13.40 -4.34
C LYS A 119 -3.82 14.18 -3.55
N CYS A 120 -4.16 14.55 -2.33
CA CYS A 120 -3.19 15.11 -1.41
C CYS A 120 -2.30 14.00 -0.86
N ILE A 121 -0.99 14.27 -0.83
CA ILE A 121 0.00 13.43 -0.17
C ILE A 121 0.86 14.30 0.76
N VAL A 122 1.53 13.65 1.71
CA VAL A 122 2.63 14.28 2.45
C VAL A 122 3.78 14.53 1.48
N ASP A 123 4.40 15.70 1.54
CA ASP A 123 5.57 16.00 0.72
C ASP A 123 6.73 15.05 1.09
N PRO A 124 7.21 14.21 0.15
CA PRO A 124 8.26 13.22 0.45
C PRO A 124 9.56 13.84 0.95
N TYR A 125 9.80 15.12 0.64
CA TYR A 125 11.00 15.86 1.07
C TYR A 125 10.75 16.71 2.33
N ASN A 126 9.50 16.85 2.77
CA ASN A 126 9.14 17.62 3.96
C ASN A 126 7.84 17.10 4.59
N ALA A 127 7.97 16.25 5.61
CA ALA A 127 6.82 15.64 6.30
C ALA A 127 5.84 16.63 6.96
N ASN A 128 6.21 17.91 7.08
CA ASN A 128 5.34 18.97 7.62
C ASN A 128 4.56 19.72 6.53
N ASN A 129 4.72 19.34 5.26
CA ASN A 129 4.06 19.96 4.12
C ASN A 129 3.22 18.93 3.35
N THR A 130 2.30 19.42 2.54
CA THR A 130 1.52 18.60 1.61
C THR A 130 1.74 19.08 0.18
N ILE A 131 1.57 18.14 -0.75
CA ILE A 131 1.54 18.42 -2.19
C ILE A 131 0.39 17.64 -2.83
N CYS A 132 -0.01 18.07 -4.03
CA CYS A 132 -0.94 17.32 -4.85
C CYS A 132 -0.19 16.36 -5.77
N ALA A 133 -0.49 15.08 -5.67
CA ALA A 133 -0.09 14.06 -6.63
C ALA A 133 -1.16 13.94 -7.73
N CYS A 134 -0.79 14.20 -8.98
CA CYS A 134 -1.73 14.33 -10.08
C CYS A 134 -1.87 13.05 -10.89
N HIS A 135 -3.08 12.78 -11.37
CA HIS A 135 -3.31 11.70 -12.33
C HIS A 135 -2.46 11.90 -13.59
N VAL A 136 -2.01 10.79 -14.19
CA VAL A 136 -1.29 10.82 -15.47
C VAL A 136 -2.10 11.59 -16.52
N GLY A 137 -1.43 12.50 -17.23
CA GLY A 137 -2.07 13.40 -18.19
C GLY A 137 -2.53 14.74 -17.57
N ILE A 138 -2.37 14.92 -16.26
CA ILE A 138 -2.69 16.15 -15.53
C ILE A 138 -1.44 16.65 -14.79
N VAL A 139 -1.20 17.95 -14.86
CA VAL A 139 -0.10 18.63 -14.17
C VAL A 139 -0.63 19.76 -13.28
N HIS A 140 0.27 20.32 -12.47
CA HIS A 140 -0.04 21.45 -11.61
C HIS A 140 -0.46 22.70 -12.38
N ASP A 141 -1.48 23.39 -11.88
CA ASP A 141 -1.83 24.77 -12.24
C ASP A 141 -0.92 25.79 -11.52
N GLU A 142 -1.18 27.10 -11.70
CA GLU A 142 -0.44 28.15 -10.98
C GLU A 142 -0.53 28.02 -9.44
N ASN A 143 -1.58 27.35 -8.94
CA ASN A 143 -1.84 27.15 -7.51
C ASN A 143 -1.37 25.78 -6.99
N LYS A 144 -0.61 25.01 -7.79
CA LYS A 144 -0.11 23.66 -7.46
C LYS A 144 -1.20 22.59 -7.29
N LYS A 145 -2.37 22.77 -7.90
CA LYS A 145 -3.47 21.80 -7.97
C LYS A 145 -3.47 21.06 -9.31
N CYS A 146 -4.03 19.86 -9.34
CA CYS A 146 -4.09 19.01 -10.53
C CYS A 146 -5.29 19.40 -11.42
N GLU A 147 -5.17 20.51 -12.14
CA GLU A 147 -6.27 21.07 -12.96
C GLU A 147 -5.89 21.31 -14.42
N LYS A 148 -4.60 21.23 -14.79
CA LYS A 148 -4.14 21.47 -16.16
C LYS A 148 -3.83 20.17 -16.90
N PRO A 149 -4.31 19.97 -18.14
CA PRO A 149 -3.79 18.90 -18.99
C PRO A 149 -2.29 19.07 -19.23
N GLY A 150 -1.54 17.97 -19.19
CA GLY A 150 -0.12 17.97 -19.45
C GLY A 150 0.44 16.57 -19.62
N GLU A 151 1.36 16.40 -20.56
CA GLU A 151 1.95 15.10 -20.84
C GLU A 151 2.80 14.62 -19.65
N THR A 152 2.68 13.33 -19.34
CA THR A 152 3.53 12.65 -18.37
C THR A 152 4.18 11.49 -19.09
N LYS A 153 5.51 11.45 -19.11
CA LYS A 153 6.23 10.30 -19.67
C LYS A 153 6.30 9.19 -18.63
N CYS A 154 5.92 7.96 -19.00
CA CYS A 154 6.21 6.81 -18.15
C CYS A 154 7.72 6.57 -18.06
N ILE A 155 8.21 6.38 -16.83
CA ILE A 155 9.61 6.09 -16.49
C ILE A 155 9.73 4.87 -15.56
N LEU A 156 8.66 4.08 -15.39
CA LEU A 156 8.71 2.79 -14.71
C LEU A 156 9.68 1.84 -15.41
N LYS A 157 10.44 1.09 -14.59
CA LYS A 157 11.38 0.06 -15.07
C LYS A 157 10.68 -1.30 -15.07
N CYS A 158 9.93 -1.56 -16.14
CA CYS A 158 9.21 -2.83 -16.32
C CYS A 158 10.15 -3.98 -16.70
N LYS A 159 9.72 -5.23 -16.45
CA LYS A 159 10.45 -6.43 -16.86
C LYS A 159 10.46 -6.56 -18.39
N GLU A 160 11.30 -7.45 -18.90
CA GLU A 160 11.48 -7.67 -20.35
C GLU A 160 10.19 -8.07 -21.08
N ASP A 161 9.29 -8.79 -20.41
CA ASP A 161 7.99 -9.22 -20.93
C ASP A 161 6.80 -8.32 -20.50
N GLU A 162 7.12 -7.13 -20.01
CA GLU A 162 6.15 -6.13 -19.54
C GLU A 162 6.40 -4.79 -20.23
N GLU A 163 5.33 -4.02 -20.43
CA GLU A 163 5.39 -2.64 -20.91
C GLU A 163 4.64 -1.71 -19.97
N CYS A 164 5.04 -0.45 -19.96
CA CYS A 164 4.36 0.54 -19.15
C CYS A 164 3.05 1.00 -19.82
N LYS A 165 1.91 0.67 -19.21
CA LYS A 165 0.58 1.04 -19.70
C LYS A 165 -0.10 2.03 -18.76
N LEU A 166 -0.86 2.95 -19.34
CA LEU A 166 -1.80 3.78 -18.58
C LEU A 166 -3.00 2.93 -18.19
N GLN A 167 -3.25 2.80 -16.90
CA GLN A 167 -4.34 2.01 -16.35
C GLN A 167 -5.16 2.89 -15.41
N GLY A 168 -6.33 3.29 -15.88
CA GLY A 168 -7.13 4.33 -15.24
C GLY A 168 -6.39 5.67 -15.23
N THR A 169 -5.85 6.06 -14.07
CA THR A 169 -5.27 7.39 -13.81
C THR A 169 -3.77 7.37 -13.50
N PHE A 170 -3.11 6.23 -13.62
CA PHE A 170 -1.70 6.03 -13.32
C PHE A 170 -1.06 5.07 -14.33
N TYR A 171 0.26 5.12 -14.42
CA TYR A 171 1.05 4.15 -15.17
C TYR A 171 1.37 2.93 -14.29
N GLU A 172 1.33 1.74 -14.87
CA GLU A 172 1.78 0.48 -14.26
C GLU A 172 2.50 -0.39 -15.30
N CYS A 173 3.30 -1.36 -14.83
CA CYS A 173 3.89 -2.38 -15.69
C CYS A 173 2.88 -3.50 -15.92
N ALA A 174 2.51 -3.74 -17.17
CA ALA A 174 1.57 -4.79 -17.57
C ALA A 174 2.23 -5.71 -18.60
N LYS A 175 1.77 -6.97 -18.69
CA LYS A 175 2.30 -7.89 -19.71
C LYS A 175 2.11 -7.31 -21.12
N ILE A 176 3.11 -7.53 -21.95
CA ILE A 176 3.03 -7.23 -23.38
C ILE A 176 2.02 -8.22 -23.96
N ASP A 177 0.95 -7.70 -24.55
CA ASP A 177 -0.05 -8.55 -25.20
C ASP A 177 0.58 -9.10 -26.49
N ASP A 178 0.80 -10.41 -26.55
CA ASP A 178 1.20 -11.11 -27.78
C ASP A 178 0.02 -11.09 -28.78
N GLY A 179 -0.08 -10.01 -29.55
CA GLY A 179 -0.80 -9.97 -30.83
C GLY A 179 -2.31 -10.29 -30.80
N GLY A 180 -3.11 -9.25 -30.58
CA GLY A 180 -4.53 -9.25 -30.96
C GLY A 180 -4.98 -7.85 -31.35
N ALA A 181 -5.01 -7.56 -32.65
CA ALA A 181 -5.62 -6.34 -33.17
C ALA A 181 -7.12 -6.29 -32.79
N GLY A 182 -7.45 -5.50 -31.78
CA GLY A 182 -8.81 -5.14 -31.38
C GLY A 182 -9.03 -3.65 -31.58
N SER A 183 -9.43 -3.27 -32.78
CA SER A 183 -9.81 -1.90 -33.14
C SER A 183 -11.15 -1.53 -32.51
N GLY A 184 -11.20 -0.39 -31.81
CA GLY A 184 -12.32 0.56 -31.73
C GLY A 184 -13.67 0.13 -31.12
N GLY A 185 -14.24 0.99 -30.26
CA GLY A 185 -15.68 1.03 -30.06
C GLY A 185 -16.14 1.60 -28.72
N GLU A 186 -16.65 2.84 -28.76
CA GLU A 186 -17.55 3.41 -27.75
C GLU A 186 -18.79 2.53 -27.53
N GLY A 187 -19.28 2.46 -26.29
CA GLY A 187 -20.53 1.75 -25.98
C GLY A 187 -21.04 1.97 -24.57
N ASN A 188 -22.10 2.77 -24.47
CA ASN A 188 -22.91 3.09 -23.30
C ASN A 188 -23.58 1.87 -22.64
N GLY A 189 -23.71 1.91 -21.31
CA GLY A 189 -24.92 1.55 -20.54
C GLY A 189 -25.41 0.09 -20.51
N GLY A 190 -25.54 -0.46 -19.30
CA GLY A 190 -26.39 -1.63 -19.05
C GLY A 190 -26.20 -2.26 -17.67
N GLU A 191 -27.18 -2.04 -16.78
CA GLU A 191 -27.35 -2.75 -15.51
C GLU A 191 -27.56 -4.26 -15.71
N GLY A 192 -27.11 -5.07 -14.75
CA GLY A 192 -27.42 -6.50 -14.69
C GLY A 192 -26.99 -7.13 -13.37
N SER A 193 -27.98 -7.50 -12.56
CA SER A 193 -27.86 -8.18 -11.25
C SER A 193 -27.45 -9.66 -11.35
N GLY A 194 -26.77 -10.13 -10.29
CA GLY A 194 -27.07 -11.40 -9.62
C GLY A 194 -26.43 -12.68 -10.17
N GLY A 195 -25.65 -13.36 -9.33
CA GLY A 195 -25.26 -14.75 -9.55
C GLY A 195 -24.18 -15.26 -8.60
N GLU A 196 -24.60 -15.91 -7.52
CA GLU A 196 -23.78 -16.73 -6.62
C GLU A 196 -23.18 -17.93 -7.37
N GLY A 197 -21.95 -18.32 -7.03
CA GLY A 197 -21.28 -19.48 -7.58
C GLY A 197 -20.16 -19.99 -6.67
N SER A 198 -20.55 -20.86 -5.74
CA SER A 198 -19.68 -21.70 -4.91
C SER A 198 -18.83 -22.66 -5.74
N GLY A 199 -17.53 -22.77 -5.42
CA GLY A 199 -16.63 -23.79 -5.95
C GLY A 199 -15.51 -24.09 -4.96
N GLU A 200 -15.68 -25.15 -4.18
CA GLU A 200 -14.68 -25.71 -3.28
C GLU A 200 -13.66 -26.61 -4.02
N ASN A 201 -12.47 -26.68 -3.41
CA ASN A 201 -11.47 -27.75 -3.39
C ASN A 201 -10.39 -27.84 -4.48
N GLY A 202 -9.15 -27.61 -4.01
CA GLY A 202 -7.91 -28.01 -4.65
C GLY A 202 -6.73 -27.78 -3.71
N SER A 203 -6.53 -28.70 -2.77
CA SER A 203 -5.47 -28.70 -1.77
C SER A 203 -4.06 -28.72 -2.37
N THR A 204 -3.17 -27.86 -1.88
CA THR A 204 -1.76 -28.22 -1.70
C THR A 204 -1.26 -27.58 -0.42
N GLY A 205 -1.00 -28.42 0.59
CA GLY A 205 -0.56 -27.97 1.90
C GLY A 205 0.85 -27.41 1.88
N TYR A 206 1.03 -26.30 2.59
CA TYR A 206 2.28 -25.98 3.26
C TYR A 206 1.97 -25.43 4.65
N SER A 207 2.25 -26.32 5.61
CA SER A 207 2.82 -26.11 6.94
C SER A 207 2.50 -24.85 7.74
N VAL A 208 1.94 -25.13 8.91
CA VAL A 208 2.04 -24.42 10.18
C VAL A 208 3.43 -23.80 10.37
N MET A 209 3.57 -22.50 10.14
CA MET A 209 4.58 -21.66 10.81
C MET A 209 3.86 -20.47 11.42
N ASN A 210 3.33 -20.78 12.60
CA ASN A 210 3.18 -19.95 13.78
C ASN A 210 3.66 -18.50 13.66
N GLU A 211 2.73 -17.60 13.99
CA GLU A 211 2.90 -16.19 14.35
C GLU A 211 4.23 -15.90 15.04
N MET A 212 5.16 -15.31 14.29
CA MET A 212 6.20 -14.49 14.87
C MET A 212 6.05 -13.10 14.31
N SER A 213 5.35 -12.27 15.08
CA SER A 213 5.63 -10.84 15.11
C SER A 213 7.14 -10.62 14.94
N MET A 214 7.55 -9.69 14.08
CA MET A 214 8.98 -9.36 13.88
C MET A 214 9.72 -9.08 15.20
N PHE A 215 9.00 -8.68 16.25
CA PHE A 215 9.53 -8.56 17.61
C PHE A 215 9.89 -9.91 18.24
N SER A 216 9.13 -10.97 17.99
CA SER A 216 9.41 -12.33 18.47
C SER A 216 10.69 -12.90 17.84
N LEU A 217 10.94 -12.63 16.55
CA LEU A 217 12.20 -13.01 15.88
C LEU A 217 13.42 -12.28 16.49
N LEU A 218 13.27 -10.99 16.78
CA LEU A 218 14.32 -10.19 17.46
C LEU A 218 14.58 -10.67 18.90
N VAL A 219 13.52 -11.06 19.63
CA VAL A 219 13.63 -11.60 21.00
C VAL A 219 14.26 -12.99 20.99
N ILE A 220 13.89 -13.88 20.07
CA ILE A 220 14.48 -15.22 19.94
C ILE A 220 15.97 -15.10 19.57
N LEU A 221 16.32 -14.20 18.66
CA LEU A 221 17.72 -13.89 18.34
C LEU A 221 18.49 -13.33 19.55
N ALA A 222 17.86 -12.45 20.34
CA ALA A 222 18.47 -11.91 21.56
C ALA A 222 18.68 -12.99 22.65
N VAL A 223 17.72 -13.89 22.85
CA VAL A 223 17.81 -15.00 23.81
C VAL A 223 18.86 -16.02 23.37
N TYR A 224 18.93 -16.35 22.07
CA TYR A 224 19.94 -17.26 21.53
C TYR A 224 21.37 -16.70 21.70
N MET A 225 21.53 -15.38 21.55
CA MET A 225 22.80 -14.69 21.76
C MET A 225 23.22 -14.64 23.25
N MET A 226 22.27 -14.60 24.18
CA MET A 226 22.58 -14.66 25.62
C MET A 226 22.91 -16.08 26.12
N ALA A 227 22.40 -17.12 25.47
CA ALA A 227 22.70 -18.52 25.81
C ALA A 227 24.04 -19.02 25.21
N ALA A 228 24.62 -18.28 24.25
CA ALA A 228 25.88 -18.62 23.58
C ALA A 228 27.10 -17.82 24.12
N LEU A 229 26.95 -17.21 25.29
CA LEU A 229 27.99 -16.45 26.02
C LEU A 229 28.45 -17.21 27.26
#